data_AF-A0A3D3HYZ5-F1
#
_entry.id   AF-A0A3D3HYZ5-F1
#
_cell.length_a   1.000
_cell.length_b   1.000
_cell.length_c   1.000
_cell.angle_alpha   90.00
_cell.angle_beta   90.00
_cell.angle_gamma   90.00
#
_symmetry.space_group_name_H-M   'P 1'
#
loop_
_entity.id
_entity.type
_entity.pdbx_description
1 polymer ?
#
loop_
_entity_poly.entity_id
_entity_poly.type
_entity_poly.pdbx_seq_one_letter_code
_entity_poly.pdbx_strand_id
1 'polypeptide(L)' 'MDRTHHSDIRIGTLVPLKESVSYIPQIHGHGFESYQLNSWAELPFTNFDEHAAQVRDIIGDQAVI' A
#
# COMPACT_ATOMS: atom_id res chain seq x y z
N MET A 1 27.80 -6.24 13.04
CA MET A 1 26.34 -6.07 12.90
C MET A 1 25.79 -7.39 12.41
N ASP A 2 24.98 -8.05 13.24
CA ASP A 2 24.32 -9.31 12.90
C ASP A 2 23.17 -9.03 11.91
N ARG A 3 23.10 -9.83 10.85
CA ARG A 3 22.16 -9.70 9.72
C ARG A 3 21.24 -10.93 9.65
N THR A 4 20.96 -11.60 10.76
CA THR A 4 20.17 -12.84 10.74
C THR A 4 18.70 -12.66 11.15
N HIS A 5 18.33 -11.51 11.73
CA HIS A 5 16.98 -11.24 12.27
C HIS A 5 16.54 -9.78 12.03
N HIS A 6 16.27 -9.39 10.78
CA HIS A 6 15.92 -8.00 10.43
C HIS A 6 14.62 -7.93 9.63
N SER A 7 13.66 -8.77 10.01
CA SER A 7 12.27 -8.75 9.52
C SER A 7 11.43 -7.58 10.05
N ASP A 8 12.02 -6.70 10.86
CA ASP A 8 11.31 -5.59 11.52
C ASP A 8 11.18 -4.35 10.64
N ILE A 9 11.96 -4.23 9.57
CA ILE A 9 11.98 -3.05 8.70
C ILE A 9 11.38 -3.42 7.35
N ARG A 10 10.23 -2.82 7.02
CA ARG A 10 9.59 -2.91 5.71
C ARG A 10 9.84 -1.64 4.92
N ILE A 11 10.10 -1.76 3.62
CA ILE A 11 10.22 -0.61 2.74
C ILE A 11 8.83 -0.15 2.32
N GLY A 12 8.43 1.02 2.83
CA GLY A 12 7.11 1.60 2.58
C GLY A 12 7.12 2.80 1.65
N THR A 13 5.97 3.09 1.04
CA THR A 13 5.74 4.34 0.32
C THR A 13 4.37 4.94 0.59
N LEU A 14 4.25 6.26 0.43
CA LEU A 14 2.99 6.97 0.47
C LEU A 14 2.31 6.90 -0.90
N VAL A 15 1.03 6.55 -0.89
CA VAL A 15 0.22 6.45 -2.10
C VAL A 15 -1.02 7.34 -1.94
N PRO A 16 -1.30 8.22 -2.91
CA PRO A 16 -2.55 8.96 -2.92
C PRO A 16 -3.76 8.00 -2.87
N LEU A 17 -4.64 8.19 -1.88
CA LEU A 17 -5.83 7.36 -1.67
C LEU A 17 -6.68 7.27 -2.94
N LYS A 18 -6.81 8.38 -3.66
CA LYS A 18 -7.65 8.48 -4.87
C LYS A 18 -7.12 7.67 -6.05
N GLU A 19 -5.81 7.59 -6.18
CA GLU A 19 -5.13 6.92 -7.29
C GLU A 19 -4.60 5.53 -6.92
N SER A 20 -4.79 5.07 -5.69
CA SER A 20 -4.18 3.83 -5.18
C SER A 20 -4.45 2.60 -6.05
N VAL A 21 -5.70 2.39 -6.49
CA VAL A 21 -6.12 1.24 -7.30
C VAL A 21 -5.45 1.24 -8.68
N SER A 22 -5.20 2.41 -9.27
CA SER A 22 -4.53 2.51 -10.57
C SER A 22 -3.01 2.61 -10.46
N TYR A 23 -2.49 3.11 -9.34
CA TYR A 23 -1.07 3.37 -9.13
C TYR A 23 -0.32 2.21 -8.51
N ILE A 24 -0.88 1.56 -7.48
CA ILE A 24 -0.23 0.44 -6.78
C ILE A 24 0.19 -0.67 -7.76
N PRO A 25 -0.61 -1.11 -8.75
CA PRO A 25 -0.17 -2.14 -9.71
C PRO A 25 1.10 -1.78 -10.49
N GLN A 26 1.39 -0.48 -10.66
CA GLN A 26 2.56 0.00 -11.40
C GLN A 26 3.84 -0.03 -10.57
N ILE A 27 3.72 0.04 -9.24
CA ILE A 27 4.86 0.07 -8.31
C ILE A 27 4.98 -1.22 -7.48
N HIS A 28 3.95 -2.05 -7.51
CA HIS A 28 3.96 -3.35 -6.84
C HIS A 28 5.01 -4.28 -7.45
N GLY A 29 5.74 -5.00 -6.60
CA GLY A 29 6.88 -5.83 -7.03
C GLY A 29 8.20 -5.09 -7.24
N HIS A 30 8.24 -3.76 -7.11
CA HIS A 30 9.48 -2.96 -7.19
C HIS A 30 10.21 -2.78 -5.84
N GLY A 31 9.99 -3.70 -4.90
CA GLY A 31 10.66 -3.69 -3.58
C GLY A 31 9.93 -2.94 -2.47
N PHE A 32 8.71 -2.42 -2.74
CA PHE A 32 7.83 -1.91 -1.70
C PHE A 32 7.04 -3.05 -1.04
N GLU A 33 7.05 -3.06 0.29
CA GLU A 33 6.42 -4.07 1.15
C GLU A 33 5.26 -3.47 1.98
N SER A 34 5.14 -2.14 2.02
CA SER A 34 4.01 -1.45 2.63
C SER A 34 3.57 -0.20 1.86
N TYR A 35 2.27 0.06 1.89
CA TYR A 35 1.66 1.24 1.30
C TYR A 35 0.88 1.98 2.36
N GLN A 36 1.10 3.28 2.50
CA GLN A 36 0.27 4.12 3.35
C GLN A 36 -0.57 5.03 2.46
N LEU A 37 -1.90 4.85 2.51
CA LEU A 37 -2.83 5.67 1.75
C LEU A 37 -3.00 7.05 2.39
N ASN A 38 -2.81 8.12 1.61
CA ASN A 38 -2.99 9.48 2.09
C ASN A 38 -4.01 10.27 1.27
N SER A 39 -4.80 11.10 1.95
CA SER A 39 -5.83 11.93 1.33
C SER A 39 -5.69 13.43 1.64
N TRP A 40 -4.55 13.79 2.26
CA TRP A 40 -4.20 15.13 2.70
C TRP A 40 -5.30 15.81 3.53
N ALA A 41 -6.21 16.55 2.91
CA ALA A 41 -7.23 17.38 3.57
C ALA A 41 -8.66 16.86 3.45
N GLU A 42 -8.97 16.06 2.42
CA GLU A 42 -10.33 15.63 2.11
C GLU A 42 -10.40 14.11 2.06
N LEU A 43 -11.55 13.51 2.39
CA LEU A 43 -11.82 12.09 2.14
C LEU A 43 -12.75 12.00 0.92
N PRO A 44 -12.22 11.81 -0.30
CA PRO A 44 -13.01 11.88 -1.53
C PRO A 44 -13.84 10.61 -1.78
N PHE A 45 -13.90 9.68 -0.82
CA PHE A 45 -14.52 8.38 -0.97
C PHE A 45 -15.75 8.23 -0.09
N THR A 46 -16.81 7.67 -0.68
CA THR A 46 -18.03 7.29 0.02
C THR A 46 -18.05 5.80 0.40
N ASN A 47 -17.24 4.97 -0.27
CA ASN A 47 -17.20 3.52 -0.05
C ASN A 47 -15.76 3.02 0.18
N PHE A 48 -15.34 2.98 1.45
CA PHE A 48 -14.01 2.50 1.84
C PHE A 48 -13.89 0.98 1.76
N ASP A 49 -14.98 0.25 1.98
CA ASP A 49 -14.95 -1.22 1.99
C ASP A 49 -14.65 -1.78 0.60
N GLU A 50 -15.29 -1.24 -0.43
CA GLU A 50 -15.03 -1.60 -1.83
C GLU A 50 -13.59 -1.24 -2.24
N HIS A 51 -13.12 -0.05 -1.86
CA HIS A 51 -11.78 0.39 -2.17
C HIS A 51 -10.72 -0.48 -1.48
N ALA A 52 -10.92 -0.83 -0.21
CA ALA A 52 -10.04 -1.72 0.52
C ALA A 52 -10.00 -3.13 -0.09
N ALA A 53 -11.15 -3.65 -0.56
CA ALA A 53 -11.20 -4.91 -1.28
C ALA A 53 -10.40 -4.86 -2.59
N GLN A 54 -10.58 -3.81 -3.39
CA GLN A 54 -9.82 -3.62 -4.64
C GLN A 54 -8.31 -3.56 -4.41
N VAL A 55 -7.86 -2.81 -3.40
CA VAL A 55 -6.44 -2.71 -3.11
C VAL A 55 -5.87 -4.01 -2.55
N ARG A 56 -6.63 -4.72 -1.71
CA ARG A 56 -6.26 -6.06 -1.23
C ARG A 56 -6.09 -7.05 -2.38
N ASP A 57 -6.99 -7.03 -3.35
CA ASP A 57 -6.91 -7.91 -4.53
C ASP A 57 -5.67 -7.59 -5.40
N ILE A 58 -5.22 -6.34 -5.41
CA ILE A 58 -4.00 -5.91 -6.12
C ILE A 58 -2.72 -6.43 -5.41
N ILE A 59 -2.62 -6.24 -4.09
CA ILE A 59 -1.38 -6.53 -3.35
C ILE A 59 -1.28 -7.99 -2.89
N GLY A 60 -2.42 -8.69 -2.81
CA GLY A 60 -2.50 -10.06 -2.28
C GLY A 60 -1.82 -10.21 -0.92
N ASP A 61 -1.03 -11.27 -0.77
CA ASP A 61 -0.24 -11.53 0.44
C ASP A 61 1.19 -10.93 0.37
N GLN A 62 1.49 -10.12 -0.64
CA GLN A 62 2.86 -9.66 -0.94
C GLN A 62 3.23 -8.35 -0.24
N ALA A 63 2.26 -7.58 0.24
CA ALA A 63 2.47 -6.32 0.93
C ALA A 63 1.37 -6.04 1.95
N VAL A 64 1.55 -4.99 2.76
CA VAL A 64 0.53 -4.49 3.68
C VAL A 64 0.06 -3.09 3.32
N ILE A 65 -1.16 -2.75 3.75
CA ILE A 65 -1.78 -1.45 3.56
C ILE A 65 -2.48 -0.95 4.82
#